data_AF-A0A7V8BQC9-F1
#
_entry.id   AF-A0A7V8BQC9-F1
#
_cell.length_a   1.000
_cell.length_b   1.000
_cell.length_c   1.000
_cell.angle_alpha   90.00
_cell.angle_beta   90.00
_cell.angle_gamma   90.00
#
_symmetry.space_group_name_H-M   'P 1'
#
loop_
_entity.id
_entity.type
_entity.pdbx_description
1 polymer ?
#
loop_
_entity_poly.entity_id
_entity_poly.type
_entity_poly.pdbx_seq_one_letter_code
_entity_poly.pdbx_strand_id
1 'polypeptide(L)'
;MNRSKTSAKELEALKRVFKNPLMQALGLVLQRMRNFMVLSSDEVASKLGLGGSSYRMVEAGSAVLQPGKAVLVIKSFERIELDPLCKIMVAIQVMESGIDSIDDMRAMSKLLGEADAELHDLFEKFDPLWPIIKSEESSVVGDEIKARHIDNELENFLTTPRPTVIDQEGLLDSHVKSLLSSTPPFYLDLSLDLLENLQGYVPRISPNELAKWEEKNRSRITHIVGTIRDHRMFTDNSNFDFFDHSFLWEGHFEKLEIMYLSPNRKEVLKEFTTNFKRFLEKNHKKYEQRLPRFNEAMKKIQIKWGYPQIKQFDDILLHESVEMNNLWFYKLRGGNVVAFADNSVMNAKEDRVHYGTSFTYNETVKKLKHIEKLWNELDNK
;
A
#
# COMPACT_ATOMS: atom_id res chain seq x y z
N MET A 1 -53.20 -23.38 33.41
CA MET A 1 -52.34 -23.56 32.23
C MET A 1 -52.15 -22.22 31.54
N ASN A 2 -51.17 -21.41 31.95
CA ASN A 2 -50.79 -20.19 31.24
C ASN A 2 -49.44 -20.48 30.56
N ARG A 3 -49.47 -20.85 29.27
CA ARG A 3 -48.25 -20.92 28.45
C ARG A 3 -47.93 -19.51 27.96
N SER A 4 -46.70 -19.09 28.25
CA SER A 4 -46.16 -17.78 27.92
C SER A 4 -46.19 -17.55 26.40
N LYS A 5 -46.72 -16.40 26.00
CA LYS A 5 -46.40 -15.78 24.72
C LYS A 5 -45.14 -14.94 24.94
N THR A 6 -44.01 -15.60 25.12
CA THR A 6 -42.71 -14.95 24.96
C THR A 6 -42.60 -14.63 23.47
N SER A 7 -42.66 -13.35 23.13
CA SER A 7 -42.83 -12.92 21.73
C SER A 7 -41.54 -13.18 20.95
N ALA A 8 -41.64 -13.53 19.67
CA ALA A 8 -40.47 -13.71 18.79
C ALA A 8 -39.53 -12.48 18.79
N LYS A 9 -40.07 -11.29 19.11
CA LYS A 9 -39.31 -10.04 19.33
C LYS A 9 -38.44 -10.06 20.59
N GLU A 10 -38.85 -10.73 21.65
CA GLU A 10 -38.02 -10.92 22.87
C GLU A 10 -36.93 -11.97 22.62
N LEU A 11 -37.21 -13.00 21.81
CA LEU A 11 -36.22 -13.97 21.34
C LEU A 11 -35.20 -13.35 20.37
N GLU A 12 -35.62 -12.41 19.53
CA GLU A 12 -34.75 -11.66 18.62
C GLU A 12 -33.95 -10.56 19.36
N ALA A 13 -34.51 -9.98 20.42
CA ALA A 13 -33.80 -9.08 21.34
C ALA A 13 -32.79 -9.82 22.24
N LEU A 14 -33.07 -11.08 22.61
CA LEU A 14 -32.12 -11.97 23.29
C LEU A 14 -30.97 -12.45 22.38
N LYS A 15 -31.13 -12.38 21.05
CA LYS A 15 -30.12 -12.82 20.07
C LYS A 15 -28.94 -11.85 19.86
N ARG A 16 -28.86 -10.71 20.55
CA ARG A 16 -27.74 -9.73 20.43
C ARG A 16 -27.30 -9.14 21.77
N VAL A 17 -26.79 -9.96 22.70
CA VAL A 17 -26.26 -9.42 23.98
C VAL A 17 -24.79 -9.73 24.23
N PHE A 18 -24.16 -10.63 23.47
CA PHE A 18 -22.72 -10.84 23.58
C PHE A 18 -22.00 -10.25 22.37
N LYS A 19 -20.91 -9.51 22.63
CA LYS A 19 -20.09 -8.87 21.60
C LYS A 19 -18.82 -9.68 21.42
N ASN A 20 -18.39 -9.84 20.17
CA ASN A 20 -17.14 -10.52 19.86
C ASN A 20 -15.95 -9.86 20.57
N PRO A 21 -15.20 -10.60 21.41
CA PRO A 21 -14.12 -10.01 22.19
C PRO A 21 -12.94 -9.59 21.33
N LEU A 22 -12.71 -10.25 20.19
CA LEU A 22 -11.70 -9.85 19.20
C LEU A 22 -12.05 -8.51 18.56
N MET A 23 -13.34 -8.29 18.26
CA MET A 23 -13.85 -7.01 17.76
C MET A 23 -13.71 -5.89 18.80
N GLN A 24 -13.96 -6.19 20.09
CA GLN A 24 -13.72 -5.23 21.16
C GLN A 24 -12.25 -4.88 21.32
N ALA A 25 -11.36 -5.88 21.32
CA ALA A 25 -9.92 -5.65 21.40
C ALA A 25 -9.43 -4.80 20.21
N LEU A 26 -9.88 -5.09 18.99
CA LEU A 26 -9.54 -4.27 17.82
C LEU A 26 -10.03 -2.83 17.97
N GLY A 27 -11.26 -2.64 18.45
CA GLY A 27 -11.81 -1.31 18.72
C GLY A 27 -10.97 -0.51 19.71
N LEU A 28 -10.50 -1.15 20.79
CA LEU A 28 -9.61 -0.54 21.79
C LEU A 28 -8.25 -0.17 21.19
N VAL A 29 -7.65 -1.03 20.36
CA VAL A 29 -6.39 -0.73 19.67
C VAL A 29 -6.55 0.48 18.75
N LEU A 30 -7.59 0.51 17.92
CA LEU A 30 -7.85 1.63 17.02
C LEU A 30 -8.10 2.94 17.79
N GLN A 31 -8.87 2.88 18.88
CA GLN A 31 -9.11 4.03 19.75
C GLN A 31 -7.81 4.57 20.34
N ARG A 32 -6.93 3.68 20.81
CA ARG A 32 -5.64 4.05 21.38
C ARG A 32 -4.72 4.67 20.34
N MET A 33 -4.60 4.06 19.17
CA MET A 33 -3.80 4.60 18.06
C MET A 33 -4.32 5.97 17.62
N ARG A 34 -5.64 6.13 17.54
CA ARG A 34 -6.26 7.43 17.24
C ARG A 34 -5.89 8.49 18.28
N ASN A 35 -6.00 8.16 19.56
CA ASN A 35 -5.63 9.06 20.66
C ASN A 35 -4.14 9.43 20.61
N PHE A 36 -3.27 8.46 20.32
CA PHE A 36 -1.83 8.69 20.15
C PHE A 36 -1.52 9.66 18.99
N MET A 37 -2.27 9.55 17.90
CA MET A 37 -2.16 10.43 16.74
C MET A 37 -2.90 11.78 16.91
N VAL A 38 -3.54 12.00 18.07
CA VAL A 38 -4.32 13.21 18.38
C VAL A 38 -5.41 13.51 17.33
N LEU A 39 -6.03 12.46 16.81
CA LEU A 39 -7.13 12.55 15.84
C LEU A 39 -8.49 12.43 16.53
N SER A 40 -9.49 13.13 16.04
CA SER A 40 -10.89 12.93 16.43
C SER A 40 -11.49 11.70 15.75
N SER A 41 -12.53 11.11 16.35
CA SER A 41 -13.25 9.98 15.76
C SER A 41 -13.88 10.35 14.41
N ASP A 42 -14.29 11.61 14.20
CA ASP A 42 -14.86 12.08 12.94
C ASP A 42 -13.80 12.20 11.83
N GLU A 43 -12.57 12.61 12.16
CA GLU A 43 -11.46 12.65 11.20
C GLU A 43 -11.08 11.26 10.71
N VAL A 44 -10.99 10.28 11.61
CA VAL A 44 -10.72 8.89 11.21
C VAL A 44 -11.90 8.31 10.42
N ALA A 45 -13.13 8.57 10.84
CA ALA A 45 -14.33 8.13 10.12
C ALA A 45 -14.32 8.63 8.67
N SER A 46 -13.99 9.91 8.46
CA SER A 46 -13.85 10.51 7.13
C SER A 46 -12.81 9.79 6.28
N LYS A 47 -11.62 9.50 6.84
CA LYS A 47 -10.55 8.75 6.14
C LYS A 47 -10.96 7.31 5.78
N LEU A 48 -11.80 6.68 6.59
CA LEU A 48 -12.35 5.35 6.34
C LEU A 48 -13.59 5.34 5.45
N GLY A 49 -14.11 6.52 5.08
CA GLY A 49 -15.38 6.65 4.36
C GLY A 49 -16.56 6.10 5.17
N LEU A 50 -16.61 6.44 6.46
CA LEU A 50 -17.65 6.07 7.43
C LEU A 50 -18.26 7.33 8.06
N GLY A 51 -19.48 7.21 8.59
CA GLY A 51 -20.03 8.23 9.49
C GLY A 51 -19.34 8.20 10.86
N GLY A 52 -19.18 9.37 11.50
CA GLY A 52 -18.53 9.48 12.80
C GLY A 52 -19.20 8.67 13.92
N SER A 53 -20.52 8.49 13.85
CA SER A 53 -21.26 7.59 14.75
C SER A 53 -20.91 6.12 14.48
N SER A 54 -20.82 5.70 13.21
CA SER A 54 -20.44 4.34 12.82
C SER A 54 -19.02 4.00 13.27
N TYR A 55 -18.07 4.93 13.11
CA TYR A 55 -16.70 4.68 13.55
C TYR A 55 -16.59 4.59 15.08
N ARG A 56 -17.33 5.40 15.85
CA ARG A 56 -17.41 5.23 17.31
C ARG A 56 -17.97 3.88 17.72
N MET A 57 -18.89 3.30 16.95
CA MET A 57 -19.37 1.93 17.20
C MET A 57 -18.29 0.89 16.91
N VAL A 58 -17.41 1.11 15.92
CA VAL A 58 -16.23 0.27 15.67
C VAL A 58 -15.25 0.34 16.84
N GLU A 59 -14.93 1.54 17.33
CA GLU A 59 -14.07 1.72 18.52
C GLU A 59 -14.67 1.07 19.77
N ALA A 60 -15.99 1.09 19.90
CA ALA A 60 -16.72 0.42 20.98
C ALA A 60 -16.88 -1.10 20.77
N GLY A 61 -16.28 -1.68 19.72
CA GLY A 61 -16.40 -3.11 19.40
C GLY A 61 -17.83 -3.56 19.17
N SER A 62 -18.68 -2.69 18.63
CA SER A 62 -20.12 -2.90 18.46
C SER A 62 -20.55 -2.89 16.99
N ALA A 63 -19.61 -2.64 16.08
CA ALA A 63 -19.82 -2.70 14.65
C ALA A 63 -18.59 -3.33 13.97
N VAL A 64 -18.86 -4.23 13.03
CA VAL A 64 -17.82 -4.92 12.26
C VAL A 64 -17.25 -3.96 11.22
N LEU A 65 -15.93 -3.77 11.25
CA LEU A 65 -15.22 -3.09 10.19
C LEU A 65 -14.97 -4.08 9.04
N GLN A 66 -15.56 -3.80 7.87
CA GLN A 66 -15.50 -4.71 6.72
C GLN A 66 -14.06 -4.87 6.18
N PRO A 67 -13.58 -6.08 5.88
CA PRO A 67 -12.21 -6.31 5.36
C PRO A 67 -11.82 -5.43 4.16
N GLY A 68 -12.78 -5.09 3.29
CA GLY A 68 -12.55 -4.16 2.17
C GLY A 68 -12.09 -2.75 2.57
N LYS A 69 -12.15 -2.40 3.87
CA LYS A 69 -11.65 -1.14 4.42
C LYS A 69 -10.20 -1.23 4.93
N ALA A 70 -9.55 -2.39 4.92
CA ALA A 70 -8.21 -2.61 5.48
C ALA A 70 -7.16 -1.63 4.93
N VAL A 71 -7.18 -1.37 3.62
CA VAL A 71 -6.26 -0.39 2.99
C VAL A 71 -6.47 1.02 3.53
N LEU A 72 -7.71 1.42 3.80
CA LEU A 72 -8.02 2.74 4.37
C LEU A 72 -7.61 2.83 5.84
N VAL A 73 -7.70 1.72 6.59
CA VAL A 73 -7.21 1.63 7.98
C VAL A 73 -5.70 1.86 8.02
N ILE A 74 -4.92 1.18 7.19
CA ILE A 74 -3.46 1.33 7.15
C ILE A 74 -3.05 2.73 6.71
N LYS A 75 -3.76 3.31 5.73
CA LYS A 75 -3.56 4.72 5.34
C LYS A 75 -3.86 5.69 6.48
N SER A 76 -4.77 5.33 7.39
CA SER A 76 -5.16 6.14 8.53
C SER A 76 -4.24 5.94 9.74
N PHE A 77 -3.67 4.74 9.89
CA PHE A 77 -2.84 4.30 11.00
C PHE A 77 -1.53 3.71 10.46
N GLU A 78 -0.51 4.56 10.30
CA GLU A 78 0.74 4.25 9.57
C GLU A 78 1.60 3.12 10.18
N ARG A 79 1.24 2.61 11.37
CA ARG A 79 1.97 1.56 12.09
C ARG A 79 1.36 0.17 11.94
N ILE A 80 0.16 0.06 11.37
CA ILE A 80 -0.53 -1.22 11.21
C ILE A 80 -0.05 -1.91 9.93
N GLU A 81 0.37 -3.17 10.06
CA GLU A 81 0.73 -4.05 8.95
C GLU A 81 -0.50 -4.65 8.27
N LEU A 82 -0.46 -4.79 6.94
CA LEU A 82 -1.62 -5.21 6.14
C LEU A 82 -2.06 -6.66 6.41
N ASP A 83 -1.11 -7.59 6.37
CA ASP A 83 -1.39 -9.02 6.53
C ASP A 83 -2.03 -9.34 7.90
N PRO A 84 -1.45 -8.93 9.04
CA PRO A 84 -2.08 -9.08 10.35
C PRO A 84 -3.47 -8.45 10.44
N LEU A 85 -3.65 -7.23 9.90
CA LEU A 85 -4.95 -6.55 9.94
C LEU A 85 -6.01 -7.34 9.17
N CYS A 86 -5.68 -7.81 7.97
CA CYS A 86 -6.57 -8.64 7.17
C CYS A 86 -6.98 -9.89 7.94
N LYS A 87 -6.02 -10.64 8.51
CA LYS A 87 -6.30 -11.84 9.32
C LYS A 87 -7.30 -11.56 10.45
N ILE A 88 -7.12 -10.45 11.18
CA ILE A 88 -8.02 -10.08 12.29
C ILE A 88 -9.41 -9.69 11.80
N MET A 89 -9.52 -8.82 10.80
CA MET A 89 -10.82 -8.36 10.27
C MET A 89 -11.64 -9.52 9.71
N VAL A 90 -10.95 -10.44 9.06
CA VAL A 90 -11.51 -11.64 8.46
C VAL A 90 -11.93 -12.65 9.54
N ALA A 91 -11.10 -12.87 10.56
CA ALA A 91 -11.46 -13.68 11.72
C ALA A 91 -12.68 -13.13 12.46
N ILE A 92 -12.76 -11.80 12.66
CA ILE A 92 -13.95 -11.14 13.23
C ILE A 92 -15.18 -11.45 12.37
N GLN A 93 -15.08 -11.32 11.04
CA GLN A 93 -16.22 -11.56 10.16
C GLN A 93 -16.69 -13.01 10.18
N VAL A 94 -15.78 -13.99 10.22
CA VAL A 94 -16.15 -15.42 10.28
C VAL A 94 -16.68 -15.83 11.63
N MET A 95 -16.11 -15.29 12.71
CA MET A 95 -16.72 -15.41 14.01
C MET A 95 -18.13 -14.83 13.94
N GLU A 96 -18.35 -13.61 13.45
CA GLU A 96 -19.70 -13.02 13.37
C GLU A 96 -20.67 -13.73 12.40
N SER A 97 -20.17 -14.48 11.40
CA SER A 97 -21.01 -15.19 10.43
C SER A 97 -21.45 -16.56 10.95
N GLY A 98 -22.73 -16.67 11.30
CA GLY A 98 -23.36 -17.98 11.57
C GLY A 98 -23.37 -18.42 13.03
N ILE A 99 -23.31 -17.48 13.98
CA ILE A 99 -23.40 -17.79 15.41
C ILE A 99 -24.84 -17.73 15.91
N ASP A 100 -25.26 -18.80 16.60
CA ASP A 100 -26.43 -18.79 17.49
C ASP A 100 -26.05 -18.74 18.99
N SER A 101 -24.77 -18.97 19.37
CA SER A 101 -24.29 -18.95 20.77
C SER A 101 -22.81 -18.55 20.98
N ILE A 102 -22.45 -18.12 22.20
CA ILE A 102 -21.05 -17.84 22.61
C ILE A 102 -20.16 -19.07 22.42
N ASP A 103 -20.71 -20.26 22.66
CA ASP A 103 -19.98 -21.52 22.55
C ASP A 103 -19.62 -21.80 21.08
N ASP A 104 -20.46 -21.41 20.11
CA ASP A 104 -20.14 -21.47 18.67
C ASP A 104 -19.04 -20.47 18.30
N MET A 105 -19.07 -19.25 18.87
CA MET A 105 -18.02 -18.25 18.67
C MET A 105 -16.65 -18.76 19.12
N ARG A 106 -16.63 -19.41 20.29
CA ARG A 106 -15.44 -20.02 20.87
C ARG A 106 -14.95 -21.21 20.05
N ALA A 107 -15.87 -22.04 19.55
CA ALA A 107 -15.49 -23.14 18.66
C ALA A 107 -14.87 -22.59 17.37
N MET A 108 -15.45 -21.53 16.79
CA MET A 108 -14.92 -20.89 15.58
C MET A 108 -13.55 -20.26 15.83
N SER A 109 -13.33 -19.59 16.96
CA SER A 109 -11.99 -19.05 17.28
C SER A 109 -10.94 -20.16 17.39
N LYS A 110 -11.29 -21.33 17.94
CA LYS A 110 -10.38 -22.48 17.99
C LYS A 110 -10.05 -23.01 16.60
N LEU A 111 -11.05 -23.20 15.74
CA LEU A 111 -10.85 -23.64 14.35
C LEU A 111 -9.97 -22.67 13.56
N LEU A 112 -10.17 -21.35 13.74
CA LEU A 112 -9.34 -20.33 13.10
C LEU A 112 -7.91 -20.35 13.63
N GLY A 113 -7.71 -20.60 14.93
CA GLY A 113 -6.37 -20.77 15.51
C GLY A 113 -5.68 -22.05 15.05
N GLU A 114 -6.42 -23.15 14.85
CA GLU A 114 -5.86 -24.39 14.29
C GLU A 114 -5.42 -24.21 12.82
N ALA A 115 -6.09 -23.33 12.07
CA ALA A 115 -5.75 -23.03 10.68
C ALA A 115 -4.55 -22.07 10.54
N ASP A 116 -4.26 -21.25 11.55
CA ASP A 116 -3.18 -20.26 11.53
C ASP A 116 -2.48 -20.18 12.89
N ALA A 117 -1.23 -20.66 12.95
CA ALA A 117 -0.44 -20.72 14.17
C ALA A 117 -0.22 -19.36 14.84
N GLU A 118 -0.20 -18.25 14.08
CA GLU A 118 -0.02 -16.93 14.66
C GLU A 118 -1.32 -16.41 15.27
N LEU A 119 -2.48 -16.79 14.70
CA LEU A 119 -3.78 -16.52 15.30
C LEU A 119 -4.03 -17.41 16.52
N HIS A 120 -3.45 -18.62 16.56
CA HIS A 120 -3.54 -19.52 17.70
C HIS A 120 -3.06 -18.85 18.99
N ASP A 121 -1.82 -18.37 19.00
CA ASP A 121 -1.19 -17.72 20.16
C ASP A 121 -2.00 -16.51 20.64
N LEU A 122 -2.56 -15.76 19.70
CA LEU A 122 -3.42 -14.62 20.00
C LEU A 122 -4.76 -15.06 20.59
N PHE A 123 -5.43 -16.06 20.01
CA PHE A 123 -6.74 -16.54 20.47
C PHE A 123 -6.69 -17.26 21.82
N GLU A 124 -5.57 -17.91 22.17
CA GLU A 124 -5.36 -18.44 23.53
C GLU A 124 -5.46 -17.33 24.60
N LYS A 125 -5.10 -16.08 24.27
CA LYS A 125 -5.25 -14.95 25.22
C LYS A 125 -6.71 -14.59 25.48
N PHE A 126 -7.60 -14.89 24.54
CA PHE A 126 -9.04 -14.66 24.68
C PHE A 126 -9.77 -15.78 25.43
N ASP A 127 -9.14 -16.93 25.62
CA ASP A 127 -9.78 -18.09 26.26
C ASP A 127 -10.35 -17.83 27.68
N PRO A 128 -9.66 -17.05 28.53
CA PRO A 128 -10.19 -16.64 29.84
C PRO A 128 -11.38 -15.68 29.78
N LEU A 129 -11.67 -15.06 28.63
CA LEU A 129 -12.78 -14.12 28.49
C LEU A 129 -14.11 -14.81 28.21
N TRP A 130 -14.11 -16.03 27.65
CA TRP A 130 -15.34 -16.74 27.30
C TRP A 130 -16.33 -16.94 28.47
N PRO A 131 -15.88 -17.30 29.70
CA PRO A 131 -16.77 -17.37 30.85
C PRO A 131 -17.37 -16.02 31.24
N ILE A 132 -16.62 -14.93 31.05
CA ILE A 132 -17.01 -13.56 31.43
C ILE A 132 -18.03 -12.99 30.42
N ILE A 133 -17.81 -13.23 29.12
CA ILE A 133 -18.73 -12.84 28.05
C ILE A 133 -20.11 -13.50 28.23
N LYS A 134 -20.16 -14.65 28.91
CA LYS A 134 -21.39 -15.41 29.21
C LYS A 134 -22.17 -14.84 30.39
N SER A 135 -21.55 -14.06 31.27
CA SER A 135 -22.12 -13.60 32.54
C SER A 135 -22.21 -12.09 32.72
N GLU A 136 -21.43 -11.29 31.98
CA GLU A 136 -21.22 -9.87 32.25
C GLU A 136 -21.57 -8.96 31.07
N GLU A 137 -21.73 -7.66 31.34
CA GLU A 137 -21.96 -6.64 30.33
C GLU A 137 -20.71 -6.34 29.48
N SER A 138 -20.93 -5.81 28.28
CA SER A 138 -19.86 -5.49 27.31
C SER A 138 -18.78 -4.52 27.83
N SER A 139 -19.09 -3.64 28.78
CA SER A 139 -18.11 -2.75 29.41
C SER A 139 -17.08 -3.53 30.23
N VAL A 140 -17.54 -4.53 30.97
CA VAL A 140 -16.71 -5.41 31.82
C VAL A 140 -15.74 -6.22 30.97
N VAL A 141 -16.19 -6.72 29.81
CA VAL A 141 -15.32 -7.44 28.86
C VAL A 141 -14.20 -6.54 28.34
N GLY A 142 -14.51 -5.27 28.01
CA GLY A 142 -13.52 -4.30 27.56
C GLY A 142 -12.49 -3.94 28.64
N ASP A 143 -12.92 -3.83 29.90
CA ASP A 143 -12.03 -3.58 31.02
C ASP A 143 -11.14 -4.80 31.32
N GLU A 144 -11.67 -6.01 31.20
CA GLU A 144 -10.90 -7.25 31.37
C GLU A 144 -9.87 -7.45 30.24
N ILE A 145 -10.20 -7.07 29.00
CA ILE A 145 -9.26 -7.05 27.87
C ILE A 145 -8.04 -6.16 28.21
N LYS A 146 -8.29 -4.96 28.75
CA LYS A 146 -7.22 -4.04 29.18
C LYS A 146 -6.44 -4.57 30.37
N ALA A 147 -7.13 -5.11 31.38
CA ALA A 147 -6.52 -5.64 32.59
C ALA A 147 -5.57 -6.82 32.30
N ARG A 148 -5.90 -7.62 31.28
CA ARG A 148 -5.08 -8.74 30.80
C ARG A 148 -4.08 -8.36 29.71
N HIS A 149 -4.03 -7.08 29.32
CA HIS A 149 -3.17 -6.57 28.25
C HIS A 149 -3.38 -7.26 26.88
N ILE A 150 -4.58 -7.80 26.64
CA ILE A 150 -4.89 -8.49 25.37
C ILE A 150 -4.90 -7.49 24.20
N ASP A 151 -5.29 -6.25 24.45
CA ASP A 151 -5.19 -5.16 23.48
C ASP A 151 -3.73 -4.79 23.16
N ASN A 152 -2.79 -4.89 24.12
CA ASN A 152 -1.36 -4.72 23.84
C ASN A 152 -0.81 -5.84 22.96
N GLU A 153 -1.19 -7.10 23.24
CA GLU A 153 -0.79 -8.24 22.42
C GLU A 153 -1.34 -8.13 21.00
N LEU A 154 -2.60 -7.71 20.85
CA LEU A 154 -3.19 -7.44 19.54
C LEU A 154 -2.50 -6.27 18.82
N GLU A 155 -2.18 -5.18 19.53
CA GLU A 155 -1.41 -4.07 18.97
C GLU A 155 -0.02 -4.53 18.50
N ASN A 156 0.67 -5.36 19.28
CA ASN A 156 1.95 -5.95 18.90
C ASN A 156 1.79 -6.84 17.66
N PHE A 157 0.78 -7.69 17.62
CA PHE A 157 0.48 -8.54 16.47
C PHE A 157 0.24 -7.72 15.20
N LEU A 158 -0.49 -6.61 15.32
CA LEU A 158 -0.82 -5.71 14.21
C LEU A 158 0.34 -4.83 13.75
N THR A 159 1.34 -4.58 14.59
CA THR A 159 2.42 -3.62 14.32
C THR A 159 3.80 -4.26 14.16
N THR A 160 3.94 -5.56 14.45
CA THR A 160 5.21 -6.28 14.29
C THR A 160 5.48 -6.49 12.81
N PRO A 161 6.56 -5.91 12.26
CA PRO A 161 6.93 -6.12 10.87
C PRO A 161 7.29 -7.59 10.68
N ARG A 162 6.50 -8.30 9.88
CA ARG A 162 6.82 -9.67 9.51
C ARG A 162 7.89 -9.64 8.43
N PRO A 163 8.91 -10.51 8.49
CA PRO A 163 9.93 -10.56 7.45
C PRO A 163 9.25 -10.79 6.12
N THR A 164 9.24 -9.74 5.28
CA THR A 164 8.88 -9.87 3.88
C THR A 164 9.95 -10.76 3.28
N VAL A 165 9.58 -11.99 2.91
CA VAL A 165 10.51 -12.93 2.29
C VAL A 165 10.91 -12.32 0.94
N ILE A 166 12.11 -11.73 0.89
CA ILE A 166 12.73 -11.24 -0.33
C ILE A 166 13.20 -12.46 -1.14
N ASP A 167 12.55 -12.66 -2.28
CA ASP A 167 12.97 -13.39 -3.50
C ASP A 167 13.84 -14.66 -3.39
N GLN A 168 13.25 -15.79 -3.82
CA GLN A 168 13.87 -16.66 -4.83
C GLN A 168 12.78 -17.10 -5.83
N GLU A 169 13.04 -16.91 -7.13
CA GLU A 169 12.13 -17.03 -8.30
C GLU A 169 11.37 -18.37 -8.49
N GLY A 170 11.38 -19.29 -7.52
CA GLY A 170 10.55 -20.50 -7.52
C GLY A 170 9.62 -20.65 -6.32
N LEU A 171 9.75 -19.79 -5.31
CA LEU A 171 9.06 -19.91 -4.03
C LEU A 171 7.73 -19.18 -4.00
N LEU A 172 7.54 -18.11 -4.79
CA LEU A 172 6.28 -17.35 -4.80
C LEU A 172 5.11 -18.22 -5.25
N ASP A 173 5.33 -19.10 -6.22
CA ASP A 173 4.32 -20.04 -6.69
C ASP A 173 4.05 -21.16 -5.66
N SER A 174 5.07 -21.61 -4.91
CA SER A 174 4.89 -22.58 -3.82
C SER A 174 4.33 -21.98 -2.53
N HIS A 175 4.60 -20.70 -2.25
CA HIS A 175 4.07 -19.96 -1.09
C HIS A 175 2.64 -19.51 -1.35
N VAL A 176 2.33 -19.04 -2.56
CA VAL A 176 0.96 -18.81 -2.99
C VAL A 176 0.22 -20.14 -2.97
N LYS A 177 0.77 -21.24 -3.49
CA LYS A 177 0.14 -22.58 -3.32
C LYS A 177 0.02 -23.02 -1.85
N SER A 178 0.99 -22.70 -0.99
CA SER A 178 0.95 -22.99 0.45
C SER A 178 -0.15 -22.19 1.14
N LEU A 179 -0.19 -20.87 0.94
CA LEU A 179 -1.24 -19.96 1.41
C LEU A 179 -2.60 -20.40 0.87
N LEU A 180 -2.70 -20.75 -0.41
CA LEU A 180 -3.94 -21.24 -1.01
C LEU A 180 -4.35 -22.61 -0.44
N SER A 181 -3.40 -23.44 0.00
CA SER A 181 -3.68 -24.74 0.61
C SER A 181 -4.04 -24.67 2.10
N SER A 182 -3.58 -23.63 2.81
CA SER A 182 -3.82 -23.42 4.24
C SER A 182 -4.91 -22.39 4.55
N THR A 183 -5.34 -21.63 3.54
CA THR A 183 -6.40 -20.62 3.68
C THR A 183 -7.76 -21.28 3.41
N PRO A 184 -8.70 -21.27 4.37
CA PRO A 184 -10.06 -21.73 4.15
C PRO A 184 -10.65 -21.20 2.83
N PRO A 185 -11.32 -22.03 2.01
CA PRO A 185 -11.76 -21.67 0.67
C PRO A 185 -12.55 -20.36 0.59
N PHE A 186 -13.33 -20.04 1.61
CA PHE A 186 -14.07 -18.77 1.70
C PHE A 186 -13.17 -17.52 1.73
N TYR A 187 -12.03 -17.57 2.42
CA TYR A 187 -11.07 -16.46 2.46
C TYR A 187 -10.24 -16.38 1.21
N LEU A 188 -10.05 -17.52 0.55
CA LEU A 188 -9.48 -17.62 -0.76
C LEU A 188 -10.38 -16.90 -1.76
N ASP A 189 -11.68 -17.18 -1.74
CA ASP A 189 -12.68 -16.52 -2.59
C ASP A 189 -12.74 -15.02 -2.29
N LEU A 190 -12.75 -14.58 -1.02
CA LEU A 190 -12.77 -13.16 -0.67
C LEU A 190 -11.48 -12.44 -1.09
N SER A 191 -10.33 -13.10 -0.92
CA SER A 191 -9.02 -12.56 -1.30
C SER A 191 -8.85 -12.56 -2.81
N LEU A 192 -9.37 -13.56 -3.52
CA LEU A 192 -9.46 -13.60 -4.97
C LEU A 192 -10.40 -12.52 -5.48
N ASP A 193 -11.57 -12.33 -4.89
CA ASP A 193 -12.48 -11.23 -5.23
C ASP A 193 -11.81 -9.87 -5.00
N LEU A 194 -11.11 -9.67 -3.88
CA LEU A 194 -10.38 -8.44 -3.61
C LEU A 194 -9.22 -8.25 -4.59
N LEU A 195 -8.47 -9.30 -4.90
CA LEU A 195 -7.39 -9.27 -5.88
C LEU A 195 -7.91 -9.03 -7.30
N GLU A 196 -9.00 -9.65 -7.71
CA GLU A 196 -9.67 -9.44 -9.00
C GLU A 196 -10.18 -8.00 -9.10
N ASN A 197 -10.83 -7.50 -8.05
CA ASN A 197 -11.29 -6.11 -7.98
C ASN A 197 -10.12 -5.11 -8.00
N LEU A 198 -8.99 -5.43 -7.37
CA LEU A 198 -7.78 -4.59 -7.38
C LEU A 198 -7.00 -4.70 -8.70
N GLN A 199 -6.96 -5.88 -9.33
CA GLN A 199 -6.34 -6.10 -10.64
C GLN A 199 -7.12 -5.37 -11.75
N GLY A 200 -8.44 -5.27 -11.63
CA GLY A 200 -9.28 -4.47 -12.52
C GLY A 200 -9.17 -2.96 -12.30
N TYR A 201 -8.55 -2.51 -11.19
CA TYR A 201 -8.42 -1.09 -10.86
C TYR A 201 -7.02 -0.58 -11.14
N VAL A 202 -6.80 -0.11 -12.36
CA VAL A 202 -5.59 0.60 -12.74
C VAL A 202 -5.66 2.03 -12.19
N PRO A 203 -4.93 2.39 -11.12
CA PRO A 203 -5.08 3.71 -10.52
C PRO A 203 -4.50 4.76 -11.48
N ARG A 204 -5.37 5.69 -11.89
CA ARG A 204 -4.96 6.90 -12.60
C ARG A 204 -4.41 7.89 -11.58
N ILE A 205 -3.19 8.37 -11.80
CA ILE A 205 -2.45 9.21 -10.86
C ILE A 205 -2.13 10.53 -11.57
N SER A 206 -2.55 11.64 -10.96
CA SER A 206 -2.21 12.97 -11.43
C SER A 206 -0.76 13.35 -11.06
N PRO A 207 -0.13 14.36 -11.71
CA PRO A 207 1.24 14.76 -11.39
C PRO A 207 1.39 15.26 -9.98
N ASN A 208 0.36 15.94 -9.47
CA ASN A 208 0.36 16.42 -8.10
C ASN A 208 0.33 15.25 -7.11
N GLU A 209 -0.36 14.16 -7.44
CA GLU A 209 -0.35 12.94 -6.63
C GLU A 209 0.97 12.19 -6.74
N LEU A 210 1.55 12.12 -7.94
CA LEU A 210 2.89 11.55 -8.14
C LEU A 210 3.95 12.34 -7.37
N ALA A 211 3.98 13.67 -7.48
CA ALA A 211 4.91 14.52 -6.75
C ALA A 211 4.76 14.37 -5.23
N LYS A 212 3.52 14.32 -4.71
CA LYS A 212 3.26 14.02 -3.30
C LYS A 212 3.74 12.64 -2.90
N TRP A 213 3.57 11.64 -3.78
CA TRP A 213 4.03 10.29 -3.54
C TRP A 213 5.56 10.20 -3.52
N GLU A 214 6.24 10.85 -4.47
CA GLU A 214 7.69 10.97 -4.53
C GLU A 214 8.23 11.65 -3.28
N GLU A 215 7.60 12.75 -2.84
CA GLU A 215 7.98 13.45 -1.62
C GLU A 215 7.83 12.57 -0.37
N LYS A 216 6.72 11.84 -0.23
CA LYS A 216 6.50 10.90 0.88
C LYS A 216 7.52 9.76 0.88
N ASN A 217 7.97 9.31 -0.28
CA ASN A 217 8.87 8.16 -0.43
C ASN A 217 10.34 8.55 -0.70
N ARG A 218 10.69 9.84 -0.66
CA ARG A 218 12.02 10.37 -1.00
C ARG A 218 13.16 9.63 -0.26
N SER A 219 12.99 9.37 1.04
CA SER A 219 13.96 8.68 1.88
C SER A 219 14.11 7.18 1.57
N ARG A 220 13.23 6.63 0.73
CA ARG A 220 13.19 5.22 0.36
C ARG A 220 13.60 5.00 -1.09
N ILE A 221 13.50 5.99 -1.97
CA ILE A 221 13.87 5.83 -3.38
C ILE A 221 15.39 5.69 -3.49
N THR A 222 15.84 4.57 -4.06
CA THR A 222 17.27 4.28 -4.26
C THR A 222 17.66 4.45 -5.72
N HIS A 223 16.75 4.13 -6.65
CA HIS A 223 16.98 4.13 -8.07
C HIS A 223 15.76 4.63 -8.84
N ILE A 224 16.00 5.37 -9.91
CA ILE A 224 14.96 5.74 -10.87
C ILE A 224 15.40 5.33 -12.26
N VAL A 225 14.54 4.65 -13.00
CA VAL A 225 14.76 4.26 -14.39
C VAL A 225 13.65 4.85 -15.26
N GLY A 226 14.01 5.74 -16.18
CA GLY A 226 13.08 6.39 -17.11
C GLY A 226 13.29 5.91 -18.54
N THR A 227 12.21 5.68 -19.27
CA THR A 227 12.19 5.49 -20.73
C THR A 227 11.30 6.58 -21.33
N ILE A 228 11.89 7.47 -22.13
CA ILE A 228 11.20 8.66 -22.65
C ILE A 228 11.34 8.76 -24.19
N ARG A 229 10.26 9.07 -24.90
CA ARG A 229 10.33 9.25 -26.36
C ARG A 229 11.09 10.51 -26.75
N ASP A 230 10.84 11.63 -26.05
CA ASP A 230 11.46 12.93 -26.31
C ASP A 230 12.33 13.37 -25.12
N HIS A 231 13.64 13.53 -25.35
CA HIS A 231 14.59 13.95 -24.31
C HIS A 231 14.27 15.34 -23.73
N ARG A 232 13.56 16.20 -24.48
CA ARG A 232 13.17 17.54 -24.02
C ARG A 232 12.25 17.50 -22.79
N MET A 233 11.54 16.39 -22.58
CA MET A 233 10.78 16.17 -21.35
C MET A 233 11.64 16.20 -20.09
N PHE A 234 12.90 15.81 -20.20
CA PHE A 234 13.83 15.79 -19.09
C PHE A 234 14.78 17.00 -19.08
N THR A 235 15.11 17.57 -20.25
CA THR A 235 16.12 18.64 -20.36
C THR A 235 15.58 20.07 -20.31
N ASP A 236 14.28 20.30 -20.52
CA ASP A 236 13.70 21.65 -20.53
C ASP A 236 13.62 22.26 -19.12
N ASN A 237 13.91 23.56 -19.03
CA ASN A 237 13.85 24.33 -17.79
C ASN A 237 12.45 24.36 -17.18
N SER A 238 11.40 24.33 -17.99
CA SER A 238 10.01 24.32 -17.49
C SER A 238 9.71 23.09 -16.64
N ASN A 239 10.39 21.97 -16.88
CA ASN A 239 10.09 20.69 -16.23
C ASN A 239 10.77 20.56 -14.86
N PHE A 240 11.80 21.36 -14.57
CA PHE A 240 12.44 21.39 -13.25
C PHE A 240 11.56 21.97 -12.15
N ASP A 241 10.50 22.70 -12.50
CA ASP A 241 9.48 23.15 -11.55
C ASP A 241 8.48 22.04 -11.21
N PHE A 242 8.26 21.07 -12.11
CA PHE A 242 7.28 19.99 -11.94
C PHE A 242 7.88 18.71 -11.35
N PHE A 243 9.14 18.40 -11.68
CA PHE A 243 9.83 17.22 -11.18
C PHE A 243 10.84 17.59 -10.09
N ASP A 244 10.67 17.05 -8.89
CA ASP A 244 11.57 17.31 -7.78
C ASP A 244 12.83 16.43 -7.88
N HIS A 245 13.92 17.02 -8.36
CA HIS A 245 15.22 16.35 -8.49
C HIS A 245 16.03 16.32 -7.17
N SER A 246 15.42 16.66 -6.04
CA SER A 246 16.10 16.72 -4.73
C SER A 246 16.71 15.38 -4.29
N PHE A 247 16.15 14.25 -4.73
CA PHE A 247 16.65 12.91 -4.43
C PHE A 247 18.13 12.71 -4.84
N LEU A 248 18.63 13.45 -5.83
CA LEU A 248 20.03 13.33 -6.27
C LEU A 248 21.05 13.64 -5.14
N TRP A 249 20.67 14.48 -4.18
CA TRP A 249 21.51 14.87 -3.05
C TRP A 249 21.36 13.96 -1.83
N GLU A 250 20.42 13.02 -1.86
CA GLU A 250 20.22 12.08 -0.76
C GLU A 250 21.36 11.04 -0.73
N GLY A 251 21.79 10.67 0.47
CA GLY A 251 22.92 9.76 0.66
C GLY A 251 22.64 8.32 0.20
N HIS A 252 21.39 7.87 0.31
CA HIS A 252 20.93 6.53 -0.08
C HIS A 252 20.53 6.42 -1.55
N PHE A 253 20.43 7.54 -2.27
CA PHE A 253 20.10 7.53 -3.69
C PHE A 253 21.33 7.15 -4.50
N GLU A 254 21.23 6.09 -5.29
CA GLU A 254 22.36 5.49 -6.00
C GLU A 254 22.46 6.00 -7.43
N LYS A 255 21.40 5.86 -8.24
CA LYS A 255 21.43 6.23 -9.66
C LYS A 255 20.09 6.62 -10.27
N LEU A 256 20.16 7.51 -11.25
CA LEU A 256 19.09 7.89 -12.18
C LEU A 256 19.49 7.44 -13.59
N GLU A 257 18.74 6.53 -14.18
CA GLU A 257 19.00 5.96 -15.50
C GLU A 257 17.91 6.39 -16.48
N ILE A 258 18.26 7.12 -17.54
CA ILE A 258 17.30 7.58 -18.55
C ILE A 258 17.65 6.98 -19.91
N MET A 259 16.69 6.28 -20.52
CA MET A 259 16.75 5.88 -21.92
C MET A 259 15.86 6.77 -22.77
N TYR A 260 16.33 7.16 -23.95
CA TYR A 260 15.49 7.90 -24.90
C TYR A 260 15.60 7.42 -26.35
N LEU A 261 14.53 7.68 -27.12
CA LEU A 261 14.34 7.12 -28.46
C LEU A 261 14.82 8.03 -29.61
N SER A 262 15.07 9.31 -29.34
CA SER A 262 15.33 10.32 -30.39
C SER A 262 16.71 10.15 -31.06
N PRO A 263 16.80 10.22 -32.42
CA PRO A 263 18.02 9.95 -33.19
C PRO A 263 19.12 11.04 -33.16
N ASN A 264 19.03 12.03 -32.28
CA ASN A 264 19.94 13.19 -32.19
C ASN A 264 19.88 13.76 -30.75
N ARG A 265 20.94 14.10 -30.01
CA ARG A 265 22.39 14.30 -30.27
C ARG A 265 23.20 13.82 -29.07
N LYS A 266 24.48 13.48 -29.31
CA LYS A 266 25.54 13.51 -28.28
C LYS A 266 25.44 14.84 -27.51
N GLU A 267 25.47 14.76 -26.18
CA GLU A 267 25.40 15.86 -25.20
C GLU A 267 24.07 16.10 -24.43
N VAL A 268 23.06 15.20 -24.47
CA VAL A 268 21.84 15.34 -23.62
C VAL A 268 22.16 15.50 -22.12
N LEU A 269 23.12 14.74 -21.60
CA LEU A 269 23.54 14.89 -20.20
C LEU A 269 24.11 16.29 -19.93
N LYS A 270 24.91 16.83 -20.85
CA LYS A 270 25.51 18.17 -20.71
C LYS A 270 24.45 19.27 -20.82
N GLU A 271 23.46 19.09 -21.69
CA GLU A 271 22.31 19.98 -21.81
C GLU A 271 21.51 19.98 -20.50
N PHE A 272 21.14 18.80 -20.00
CA PHE A 272 20.48 18.64 -18.70
C PHE A 272 21.28 19.32 -17.58
N THR A 273 22.56 18.99 -17.44
CA THR A 273 23.43 19.55 -16.40
C THR A 273 23.52 21.07 -16.49
N THR A 274 23.62 21.62 -17.71
CA THR A 274 23.71 23.08 -17.92
C THR A 274 22.41 23.78 -17.55
N ASN A 275 21.28 23.27 -18.03
CA ASN A 275 19.96 23.84 -17.77
C ASN A 275 19.59 23.71 -16.29
N PHE A 276 19.82 22.54 -15.69
CA PHE A 276 19.52 22.29 -14.29
C PHE A 276 20.39 23.14 -13.37
N LYS A 277 21.68 23.32 -13.69
CA LYS A 277 22.55 24.22 -12.92
C LYS A 277 22.03 25.67 -12.97
N ARG A 278 21.67 26.17 -14.16
CA ARG A 278 21.08 27.51 -14.32
C ARG A 278 19.78 27.67 -13.51
N PHE A 279 18.95 26.64 -13.49
CA PHE A 279 17.74 26.61 -12.69
C PHE A 279 18.02 26.72 -11.18
N LEU A 280 18.98 25.96 -10.67
CA LEU A 280 19.38 26.02 -9.26
C LEU A 280 20.00 27.37 -8.89
N GLU A 281 20.83 27.94 -9.76
CA GLU A 281 21.45 29.27 -9.59
C GLU A 281 20.39 30.38 -9.58
N LYS A 282 19.39 30.31 -10.47
CA LYS A 282 18.24 31.24 -10.47
C LYS A 282 17.47 31.18 -9.15
N ASN A 283 17.40 29.99 -8.54
CA ASN A 283 16.74 29.71 -7.27
C ASN A 283 17.72 29.62 -6.08
N HIS A 284 18.86 30.35 -6.12
CA HIS A 284 19.96 30.22 -5.16
C HIS A 284 19.55 30.20 -3.68
N LYS A 285 18.57 31.02 -3.27
CA LYS A 285 18.09 31.08 -1.88
C LYS A 285 17.56 29.75 -1.36
N LYS A 286 17.02 28.89 -2.23
CA LYS A 286 16.46 27.58 -1.88
C LYS A 286 17.51 26.46 -1.91
N TYR A 287 18.57 26.62 -2.71
CA TYR A 287 19.51 25.54 -3.04
C TYR A 287 20.98 25.85 -2.70
N GLU A 288 21.23 26.86 -1.87
CA GLU A 288 22.56 27.31 -1.47
C GLU A 288 23.45 26.18 -0.93
N GLN A 289 22.88 25.27 -0.12
CA GLN A 289 23.60 24.11 0.42
C GLN A 289 23.84 22.99 -0.60
N ARG A 290 23.12 22.98 -1.73
CA ARG A 290 23.16 21.93 -2.76
C ARG A 290 24.09 22.25 -3.92
N LEU A 291 24.25 23.52 -4.27
CA LEU A 291 25.12 24.00 -5.34
C LEU A 291 26.59 23.53 -5.20
N PRO A 292 27.22 23.53 -4.01
CA PRO A 292 28.60 23.06 -3.86
C PRO A 292 28.78 21.57 -4.21
N ARG A 293 27.75 20.76 -4.01
CA ARG A 293 27.76 19.31 -4.25
C ARG A 293 27.13 18.93 -5.60
N PHE A 294 26.84 19.91 -6.45
CA PHE A 294 26.16 19.69 -7.73
C PHE A 294 26.87 18.67 -8.61
N ASN A 295 28.20 18.78 -8.76
CA ASN A 295 28.98 17.86 -9.57
C ASN A 295 28.96 16.42 -9.02
N GLU A 296 28.84 16.23 -7.70
CA GLU A 296 28.68 14.90 -7.11
C GLU A 296 27.31 14.31 -7.46
N ALA A 297 26.26 15.10 -7.33
CA ALA A 297 24.89 14.70 -7.67
C ALA A 297 24.76 14.29 -9.14
N MET A 298 25.42 15.01 -10.06
CA MET A 298 25.37 14.70 -11.50
C MET A 298 26.05 13.38 -11.87
N LYS A 299 27.01 12.88 -11.07
CA LYS A 299 27.65 11.57 -11.33
C LYS A 299 26.69 10.40 -11.20
N LYS A 300 25.57 10.59 -10.51
CA LYS A 300 24.52 9.56 -10.33
C LYS A 300 23.61 9.44 -11.55
N ILE A 301 23.72 10.33 -12.53
CA ILE A 301 22.85 10.35 -13.71
C ILE A 301 23.55 9.65 -14.87
N GLN A 302 22.87 8.65 -15.44
CA GLN A 302 23.29 7.96 -16.65
C GLN A 302 22.20 8.09 -17.70
N ILE A 303 22.59 8.44 -18.92
CA ILE A 303 21.65 8.64 -20.03
C ILE A 303 22.14 7.83 -21.23
N LYS A 304 21.25 7.01 -21.80
CA LYS A 304 21.48 6.23 -23.01
C LYS A 304 20.44 6.51 -24.08
N TRP A 305 20.82 6.28 -25.33
CA TRP A 305 19.88 6.30 -26.45
C TRP A 305 19.60 4.89 -26.95
N GLY A 306 18.40 4.67 -27.46
CA GLY A 306 17.93 3.37 -27.93
C GLY A 306 18.02 3.15 -29.44
N TYR A 307 18.58 4.07 -30.24
CA TYR A 307 18.62 3.88 -31.70
C TYR A 307 19.67 2.80 -32.07
N PRO A 308 19.34 1.68 -32.76
CA PRO A 308 18.15 1.38 -33.59
C PRO A 308 17.09 0.41 -32.99
N GLN A 309 17.12 0.11 -31.68
CA GLN A 309 16.17 -0.79 -30.98
C GLN A 309 14.75 -0.18 -30.80
N ILE A 310 14.33 0.74 -31.67
CA ILE A 310 13.07 1.51 -31.57
C ILE A 310 11.85 0.62 -31.31
N LYS A 311 11.73 -0.50 -32.04
CA LYS A 311 10.60 -1.42 -31.87
C LYS A 311 10.50 -1.99 -30.46
N GLN A 312 11.63 -2.34 -29.84
CA GLN A 312 11.65 -2.89 -28.49
C GLN A 312 11.26 -1.82 -27.45
N PHE A 313 11.62 -0.56 -27.70
CA PHE A 313 11.18 0.58 -26.88
C PHE A 313 9.69 0.87 -27.03
N ASP A 314 9.15 0.82 -28.25
CA ASP A 314 7.72 1.01 -28.49
C ASP A 314 6.90 -0.10 -27.80
N ASP A 315 7.38 -1.35 -27.83
CA ASP A 315 6.76 -2.47 -27.11
C ASP A 315 6.72 -2.24 -25.58
N ILE A 316 7.75 -1.61 -25.01
CA ILE A 316 7.81 -1.28 -23.59
C ILE A 316 6.83 -0.15 -23.23
N LEU A 317 6.66 0.81 -24.14
CA LEU A 317 5.80 1.97 -23.95
C LEU A 317 4.32 1.70 -24.27
N LEU A 318 3.98 0.50 -24.73
CA LEU A 318 2.59 0.08 -24.92
C LEU A 318 1.95 -0.39 -23.61
N HIS A 319 0.77 0.14 -23.28
CA HIS A 319 -0.07 -0.32 -22.17
C HIS A 319 -1.50 -0.51 -22.66
N GLU A 320 -2.06 -1.72 -22.55
CA GLU A 320 -3.44 -2.03 -23.00
C GLU A 320 -3.76 -1.54 -24.43
N SER A 321 -2.78 -1.63 -25.34
CA SER A 321 -2.86 -1.12 -26.72
C SER A 321 -2.85 0.42 -26.89
N VAL A 322 -2.59 1.16 -25.81
CA VAL A 322 -2.35 2.60 -25.82
C VAL A 322 -0.84 2.86 -25.80
N GLU A 323 -0.35 3.63 -26.77
CA GLU A 323 1.03 4.10 -26.78
C GLU A 323 1.23 5.20 -25.73
N MET A 324 2.20 4.98 -24.84
CA MET A 324 2.66 5.96 -23.86
C MET A 324 3.93 6.63 -24.38
N ASN A 325 4.21 7.85 -23.90
CA ASN A 325 5.43 8.57 -24.28
C ASN A 325 6.56 8.40 -23.28
N ASN A 326 6.20 8.25 -22.01
CA ASN A 326 7.14 8.19 -20.92
C ASN A 326 6.77 7.07 -19.97
N LEU A 327 7.78 6.44 -19.40
CA LEU A 327 7.67 5.35 -18.46
C LEU A 327 8.76 5.51 -17.40
N TRP A 328 8.39 5.47 -16.14
CA TRP A 328 9.25 5.71 -14.98
C TRP A 328 9.13 4.56 -13.99
N PHE A 329 10.26 4.04 -13.54
CA PHE A 329 10.35 3.04 -12.47
C PHE A 329 11.08 3.63 -11.28
N TYR A 330 10.52 3.43 -10.10
CA TYR A 330 11.10 3.85 -8.83
C TYR A 330 11.41 2.58 -8.03
N LYS A 331 12.69 2.28 -7.82
CA LYS A 331 13.12 1.18 -6.94
C LYS A 331 13.31 1.70 -5.53
N LEU A 332 12.58 1.13 -4.59
CA LEU A 332 12.58 1.51 -3.19
C LEU A 332 13.54 0.63 -2.37
N ARG A 333 13.98 1.17 -1.23
CA ARG A 333 14.73 0.46 -0.20
C ARG A 333 13.85 -0.67 0.33
N GLY A 334 14.23 -1.91 -0.01
CA GLY A 334 13.42 -3.12 0.20
C GLY A 334 13.09 -3.91 -1.07
N GLY A 335 13.54 -3.45 -2.24
CA GLY A 335 13.39 -4.19 -3.51
C GLY A 335 12.08 -3.93 -4.26
N ASN A 336 11.11 -3.28 -3.62
CA ASN A 336 9.85 -2.91 -4.26
C ASN A 336 10.07 -1.94 -5.43
N VAL A 337 9.40 -2.22 -6.55
CA VAL A 337 9.44 -1.38 -7.75
C VAL A 337 8.04 -0.86 -8.03
N VAL A 338 7.94 0.45 -8.23
CA VAL A 338 6.70 1.10 -8.66
C VAL A 338 6.91 1.70 -10.04
N ALA A 339 6.00 1.43 -10.97
CA ALA A 339 6.09 1.89 -12.34
C ALA A 339 4.91 2.79 -12.71
N PHE A 340 5.22 3.88 -13.41
CA PHE A 340 4.27 4.88 -13.86
C PHE A 340 4.52 5.19 -15.33
N ALA A 341 3.49 5.20 -16.16
CA ALA A 341 3.59 5.72 -17.51
C ALA A 341 2.66 6.89 -17.73
N ASP A 342 3.09 7.80 -18.59
CA ASP A 342 2.30 8.92 -19.01
C ASP A 342 2.46 9.15 -20.52
N ASN A 343 1.43 9.76 -21.11
CA ASN A 343 1.41 10.12 -22.52
C ASN A 343 1.67 11.62 -22.71
N SER A 344 2.39 12.27 -21.79
CA SER A 344 2.66 13.71 -21.92
C SER A 344 3.49 13.99 -23.17
N VAL A 345 3.20 15.10 -23.84
CA VAL A 345 3.95 15.64 -25.00
C VAL A 345 4.25 17.10 -24.72
N MET A 346 5.43 17.60 -25.11
CA MET A 346 5.77 19.02 -25.01
C MET A 346 4.71 19.87 -25.74
N ASN A 347 4.23 20.95 -25.12
CA ASN A 347 3.20 21.88 -25.62
C ASN A 347 1.74 21.36 -25.66
N ALA A 348 1.39 20.31 -24.91
CA ALA A 348 -0.03 20.01 -24.68
C ALA A 348 -0.68 21.18 -23.91
N LYS A 349 -1.69 21.83 -24.51
CA LYS A 349 -2.52 22.82 -23.78
C LYS A 349 -3.04 22.16 -22.49
N GLU A 350 -2.96 22.91 -21.38
CA GLU A 350 -3.19 22.46 -19.99
C GLU A 350 -4.45 21.58 -19.80
N ASP A 351 -5.47 21.72 -20.65
CA ASP A 351 -6.74 20.99 -20.58
C ASP A 351 -6.76 19.57 -21.17
N ARG A 352 -5.67 19.09 -21.80
CA ARG A 352 -5.63 17.74 -22.43
C ARG A 352 -4.54 16.83 -21.89
N VAL A 353 -4.00 17.13 -20.72
CA VAL A 353 -3.02 16.23 -20.12
C VAL A 353 -3.77 15.08 -19.44
N HIS A 354 -4.04 14.02 -20.19
CA HIS A 354 -4.51 12.76 -19.64
C HIS A 354 -3.32 12.08 -18.94
N TYR A 355 -3.34 12.04 -17.60
CA TYR A 355 -2.20 11.66 -16.77
C TYR A 355 -2.19 10.18 -16.36
N GLY A 356 -0.97 9.62 -16.38
CA GLY A 356 -0.41 8.70 -15.38
C GLY A 356 -1.17 7.41 -15.11
N THR A 357 -0.73 6.30 -15.69
CA THR A 357 -1.20 4.95 -15.34
C THR A 357 -0.12 4.22 -14.54
N SER A 358 -0.43 3.79 -13.33
CA SER A 358 0.41 2.82 -12.61
C SER A 358 0.20 1.44 -13.17
N PHE A 359 1.27 0.68 -13.34
CA PHE A 359 1.17 -0.68 -13.85
C PHE A 359 0.82 -1.70 -12.77
N THR A 360 0.26 -2.82 -13.19
CA THR A 360 0.20 -4.01 -12.34
C THR A 360 1.61 -4.49 -11.99
N TYR A 361 1.74 -5.28 -10.93
CA TYR A 361 3.03 -5.86 -10.54
C TYR A 361 3.64 -6.71 -11.67
N ASN A 362 2.85 -7.57 -12.30
CA ASN A 362 3.32 -8.43 -13.40
C ASN A 362 3.80 -7.63 -14.61
N GLU A 363 3.06 -6.59 -14.98
CA GLU A 363 3.47 -5.71 -16.07
C GLU A 363 4.72 -4.90 -15.72
N THR A 364 4.82 -4.41 -14.47
CA THR A 364 6.00 -3.73 -13.93
C THR A 364 7.25 -4.61 -14.03
N VAL A 365 7.18 -5.85 -13.54
CA VAL A 365 8.31 -6.80 -13.58
C VAL A 365 8.70 -7.13 -15.02
N LYS A 366 7.71 -7.41 -15.89
CA LYS A 366 7.96 -7.74 -17.30
C LYS A 366 8.66 -6.59 -18.03
N LYS A 367 8.16 -5.37 -17.88
CA LYS A 367 8.74 -4.17 -18.53
C LYS A 367 10.11 -3.83 -17.96
N LEU A 368 10.29 -3.93 -16.64
CA LEU A 368 11.60 -3.70 -16.03
C LEU A 368 12.66 -4.69 -16.54
N LYS A 369 12.34 -6.00 -16.60
CA LYS A 369 13.26 -7.01 -17.16
C LYS A 369 13.64 -6.70 -18.62
N HIS A 370 12.68 -6.23 -19.42
CA HIS A 370 12.94 -5.84 -20.81
C HIS A 370 13.87 -4.61 -20.88
N ILE A 371 13.62 -3.59 -20.05
CA ILE A 371 14.47 -2.39 -19.93
C ILE A 371 15.87 -2.75 -19.47
N GLU A 372 16.03 -3.57 -18.42
CA GLU A 372 17.35 -3.98 -17.94
C GLU A 372 18.13 -4.75 -19.01
N LYS A 373 17.46 -5.63 -19.77
CA LYS A 373 18.07 -6.31 -20.91
C LYS A 373 18.54 -5.31 -21.98
N LEU A 374 17.68 -4.37 -22.37
CA LEU A 374 18.03 -3.32 -23.34
C LEU A 374 19.17 -2.44 -22.85
N TRP A 375 19.17 -2.06 -21.57
CA TRP A 375 20.22 -1.25 -20.96
C TRP A 375 21.58 -1.93 -21.06
N ASN A 376 21.63 -3.22 -20.75
CA ASN A 376 22.84 -4.04 -20.83
C ASN A 376 23.30 -4.26 -22.29
N GLU A 377 22.37 -4.42 -23.23
CA GLU A 377 22.71 -4.50 -24.66
C GLU A 377 23.32 -3.19 -25.19
N LEU A 378 22.90 -2.05 -24.63
CA LEU A 378 23.45 -0.74 -24.95
C LEU A 378 24.80 -0.47 -24.26
N ASP A 379 25.13 -1.14 -23.16
CA ASP A 379 26.46 -1.05 -22.52
C ASP A 379 27.55 -1.86 -23.24
N ASN A 380 27.15 -2.93 -23.91
CA ASN A 380 28.07 -3.84 -24.61
C ASN A 380 28.40 -3.39 -26.06
N LYS A 381 28.05 -2.16 -26.43
CA LYS A 381 28.32 -1.53 -27.74
C LYS A 381 29.06 -0.21 -27.54
#